data_AF-A0A1C7FCT7-F1
#
_entry.id   AF-A0A1C7FCT7-F1
#
_cell.length_a   1.000
_cell.length_b   1.000
_cell.length_c   1.000
_cell.angle_alpha   90.00
_cell.angle_beta   90.00
_cell.angle_gamma   90.00
#
_symmetry.space_group_name_H-M   'P 1'
#
loop_
_entity.id
_entity.type
_entity.pdbx_description
1 polymer ?
#
loop_
_entity_poly.entity_id
_entity_poly.type
_entity_poly.pdbx_seq_one_letter_code
_entity_poly.pdbx_strand_id
1 'polypeptide(L)'
;MQKIEITSNHQIWFDENLIQSPDKGIFEIEFWQGQGKVLGSATGRGTTWFIQTDILPGALRHYRRGGLFGKLVNDCYLFSGWKKNT
;
A
#
# COMPACT_ATOMS: atom_id res chain seq x y z
N MET A 1 6.09 -1.98 -15.49
CA MET A 1 6.14 -2.06 -14.01
C MET A 1 7.45 -1.48 -13.55
N GLN A 2 7.39 -0.42 -12.73
CA GLN A 2 8.53 0.37 -12.25
C GLN A 2 8.68 0.25 -10.74
N LYS A 3 9.87 0.58 -10.22
CA LYS A 3 10.19 0.57 -8.80
C LYS A 3 10.86 1.89 -8.40
N ILE A 4 10.39 2.51 -7.32
CA ILE A 4 11.10 3.60 -6.63
C ILE A 4 11.46 3.18 -5.22
N GLU A 5 12.65 3.57 -4.78
CA GLU A 5 13.15 3.34 -3.43
C GLU A 5 13.11 4.67 -2.68
N ILE A 6 12.32 4.74 -1.62
CA ILE A 6 12.12 6.01 -0.88
C ILE A 6 12.98 6.07 0.37
N THR A 7 13.28 4.92 0.97
CA THR A 7 14.29 4.76 2.04
C THR A 7 14.88 3.36 1.94
N SER A 8 15.93 3.06 2.71
CA SER A 8 16.53 1.72 2.77
C SER A 8 15.55 0.57 3.00
N ASN A 9 14.40 0.84 3.64
CA ASN A 9 13.39 -0.16 4.00
C ASN A 9 12.02 0.08 3.34
N HIS A 10 11.91 1.02 2.40
CA HIS A 10 10.62 1.31 1.73
C HIS A 10 10.81 1.36 0.22
N GLN A 11 10.08 0.49 -0.48
CA GLN A 11 10.06 0.43 -1.93
C GLN A 11 8.61 0.43 -2.42
N ILE A 12 8.35 1.18 -3.48
CA ILE A 12 7.04 1.23 -4.14
C ILE A 12 7.20 0.63 -5.53
N TRP A 13 6.27 -0.28 -5.86
CA TRP A 13 6.15 -0.85 -7.19
C TRP A 13 4.85 -0.37 -7.81
N PHE A 14 4.91 0.10 -9.05
CA PHE A 14 3.75 0.68 -9.73
C PHE A 14 3.83 0.51 -11.24
N ASP A 15 2.72 0.78 -11.91
CA ASP A 15 2.67 0.93 -13.36
C ASP A 15 2.61 2.43 -13.69
N GLU A 16 3.58 2.93 -14.45
CA GLU A 16 3.66 4.34 -14.85
C GLU A 16 2.47 4.79 -15.70
N ASN A 17 1.83 3.84 -16.39
CA ASN A 17 0.63 4.12 -17.18
C ASN A 17 -0.61 4.30 -16.30
N LEU A 18 -0.53 3.98 -15.01
CA LEU A 18 -1.63 4.09 -14.04
C LEU A 18 -1.32 5.13 -12.95
N ILE A 19 -0.06 5.30 -12.58
CA ILE A 19 0.41 6.24 -11.55
C ILE A 19 1.67 6.94 -12.07
N GLN A 20 1.58 8.24 -12.39
CA GLN A 20 2.69 8.97 -13.00
C GLN A 20 3.73 9.49 -11.99
N SER A 21 3.36 9.68 -10.74
CA SER A 21 4.27 10.20 -9.70
C SER A 21 3.86 9.66 -8.33
N PRO A 22 4.33 8.47 -7.94
CA PRO A 22 3.99 7.89 -6.66
C PRO A 22 4.74 8.61 -5.53
N ASP A 23 3.99 9.33 -4.70
CA ASP A 23 4.44 9.82 -3.39
C ASP A 23 4.26 8.70 -2.34
N LYS A 24 5.01 8.73 -1.23
CA LYS A 24 4.70 7.90 -0.05
C LYS A 24 3.27 8.09 0.44
N GLY A 25 2.76 9.33 0.35
CA GLY A 25 1.43 9.68 0.83
C GLY A 25 0.30 8.92 0.15
N ILE A 26 0.50 8.38 -1.07
CA ILE A 26 -0.56 7.71 -1.83
C ILE A 26 -1.12 6.45 -1.14
N PHE A 27 -0.40 5.90 -0.17
CA PHE A 27 -0.82 4.75 0.63
C PHE A 27 -1.56 5.12 1.91
N GLU A 28 -1.58 6.41 2.27
CA GLU A 28 -2.29 6.94 3.44
C GLU A 28 -3.62 7.55 3.00
N ILE A 29 -4.68 7.34 3.78
CA ILE A 29 -6.01 7.83 3.41
C ILE A 29 -6.12 9.36 3.55
N GLU A 30 -5.40 9.92 4.52
CA GLU A 30 -5.35 11.34 4.85
C GLU A 30 -4.86 12.17 3.65
N PHE A 31 -3.92 11.62 2.86
CA PHE A 31 -3.43 12.23 1.63
C PHE A 31 -4.56 12.43 0.60
N TRP A 32 -5.43 11.44 0.43
CA TRP A 32 -6.56 11.51 -0.50
C TRP A 32 -7.72 12.34 0.03
N GLN A 33 -7.96 12.31 1.34
CA GLN A 33 -8.95 13.16 2.01
C GLN A 33 -8.60 14.63 1.88
N GLY A 34 -7.33 15.00 2.10
CA GLY A 34 -6.85 16.38 1.95
C GLY A 34 -7.00 16.93 0.52
N GLN A 35 -7.06 16.05 -0.48
CA GLN A 35 -7.30 16.39 -1.87
C GLN A 35 -8.78 16.30 -2.30
N GLY A 36 -9.68 15.88 -1.41
CA GLY A 36 -11.09 15.65 -1.75
C GLY A 36 -11.31 14.52 -2.77
N LYS A 37 -10.38 13.57 -2.86
CA LYS A 37 -10.38 12.49 -3.87
C LYS A 37 -10.97 11.17 -3.35
N VAL A 38 -11.60 11.15 -2.18
CA VAL A 38 -12.27 9.96 -1.64
C VAL A 38 -13.68 9.85 -2.21
N LEU A 39 -13.94 8.78 -2.97
CA LEU A 39 -15.22 8.48 -3.59
C LEU A 39 -16.18 7.74 -2.64
N GLY A 40 -15.62 7.03 -1.65
CA GLY A 40 -16.40 6.31 -0.64
C GLY A 40 -15.58 5.25 0.08
N SER A 41 -16.27 4.40 0.84
CA SER A 41 -15.64 3.30 1.57
C SER A 41 -16.57 2.10 1.70
N ALA A 42 -15.99 0.90 1.74
CA ALA A 42 -16.67 -0.33 2.11
C ALA A 42 -15.99 -0.98 3.32
N THR A 43 -16.79 -1.43 4.29
CA THR A 43 -16.33 -2.05 5.53
C THR A 43 -16.68 -3.54 5.59
N GLY A 44 -15.77 -4.36 6.13
CA GLY A 44 -15.93 -5.82 6.26
C GLY A 44 -14.77 -6.42 7.05
N ARG A 45 -13.99 -7.34 6.46
CA ARG A 45 -12.70 -7.82 7.03
C ARG A 45 -11.57 -6.80 6.89
N GLY A 46 -11.84 -5.54 7.25
CA GLY A 46 -10.99 -4.36 7.00
C GLY A 46 -11.63 -3.38 6.02
N THR A 47 -11.21 -2.11 6.09
CA THR A 47 -11.74 -1.01 5.27
C THR A 47 -11.07 -0.96 3.91
N THR A 48 -11.88 -0.89 2.85
CA THR A 48 -11.43 -0.47 1.52
C THR A 48 -11.95 0.94 1.27
N TRP A 49 -11.07 1.84 0.89
CA TRP A 49 -11.40 3.18 0.45
C TRP A 49 -11.40 3.23 -1.07
N PHE A 50 -12.44 3.79 -1.66
CA PHE A 50 -12.48 4.07 -3.10
C PHE A 50 -12.00 5.49 -3.31
N ILE A 51 -11.00 5.66 -4.17
CA ILE A 51 -10.34 6.94 -4.42
C ILE A 51 -10.33 7.27 -5.92
N GLN A 52 -10.26 8.54 -6.27
CA GLN A 52 -10.04 9.01 -7.62
C GLN A 52 -8.54 9.25 -7.83
N THR A 53 -7.87 8.40 -8.62
CA THR A 53 -6.52 8.73 -9.10
C THR A 53 -6.59 9.63 -10.33
N ASP A 54 -5.44 10.08 -10.82
CA ASP A 54 -5.39 10.98 -11.98
C ASP A 54 -5.84 10.29 -13.28
N ILE A 55 -5.76 8.96 -13.34
CA ILE A 55 -6.08 8.18 -14.54
C ILE A 55 -7.40 7.41 -14.39
N LEU A 56 -7.61 6.73 -13.26
CA LEU A 56 -8.83 5.94 -13.02
C LEU A 56 -9.21 5.86 -11.52
N PRO A 57 -10.45 5.48 -11.19
CA PRO A 57 -10.79 5.12 -9.82
C PRO A 57 -9.95 3.95 -9.31
N GLY A 58 -9.49 4.04 -8.06
CA GLY A 58 -8.68 3.03 -7.39
C GLY A 58 -9.31 2.56 -6.08
N ALA A 59 -8.86 1.40 -5.61
CA ALA A 59 -9.21 0.87 -4.30
C ALA A 59 -7.98 0.87 -3.39
N LEU A 60 -8.01 1.68 -2.34
CA LEU A 60 -6.98 1.73 -1.30
C LEU A 60 -7.36 0.81 -0.15
N ARG A 61 -6.50 -0.14 0.17
CA ARG A 61 -6.72 -1.08 1.28
C ARG A 61 -5.41 -1.33 2.01
N HIS A 62 -5.43 -1.17 3.32
CA HIS A 62 -4.30 -1.56 4.16
C HIS A 62 -4.22 -3.09 4.20
N TYR A 63 -3.12 -3.64 3.69
CA TYR A 63 -2.89 -5.08 3.73
C TYR A 63 -2.41 -5.50 5.11
N ARG A 64 -3.21 -6.31 5.82
CA ARG A 64 -2.84 -6.88 7.11
C ARG A 64 -2.63 -8.39 6.96
N ARG A 65 -1.66 -8.95 7.67
CA ARG A 65 -1.46 -10.40 7.70
C ARG A 65 -2.69 -11.11 8.29
N GLY A 66 -3.14 -12.18 7.64
CA GLY A 66 -4.20 -13.06 8.14
C GLY A 66 -3.68 -14.21 9.02
N GLY A 67 -4.60 -14.93 9.68
CA GLY A 67 -4.30 -16.14 10.47
C GLY A 67 -4.28 -15.93 11.99
N LEU A 68 -4.19 -17.02 12.76
CA LEU A 68 -4.22 -16.99 14.24
C LEU A 68 -3.07 -16.14 14.83
N PHE A 69 -1.95 -16.04 14.10
CA PHE A 69 -0.79 -15.20 14.44
C PHE A 69 -0.92 -13.73 14.00
N GLY A 70 -1.87 -13.38 13.13
CA GLY A 70 -2.14 -11.99 12.76
C GLY A 70 -2.66 -11.13 13.92
N LYS A 71 -3.12 -11.77 15.02
CA LYS A 71 -3.46 -11.09 16.28
C LYS A 71 -2.26 -10.86 17.21
N LEU A 72 -1.16 -11.61 17.06
CA LEU A 72 0.00 -11.55 17.97
C LEU A 72 1.21 -10.82 17.35
N VAL A 73 1.38 -10.89 16.03
CA VAL A 73 2.47 -10.24 15.30
C VAL A 73 1.85 -9.56 14.07
N ASN A 74 1.50 -8.27 14.21
CA ASN A 74 0.89 -7.51 13.11
C ASN A 74 1.91 -7.17 12.00
N ASP A 75 3.12 -6.72 12.36
CA ASP A 75 4.02 -6.04 11.41
C ASP A 75 5.49 -6.48 11.39
N CYS A 76 5.89 -7.48 12.19
CA CYS A 76 7.28 -7.92 12.20
C CYS A 76 7.50 -9.16 11.32
N TYR A 77 8.22 -8.97 10.21
CA TYR A 77 8.78 -10.05 9.43
C TYR A 77 10.23 -10.26 9.89
N LEU A 78 10.54 -11.39 10.52
CA LEU A 78 11.93 -11.79 10.76
C LEU A 78 12.57 -12.12 9.40
N PHE A 79 13.38 -11.20 8.88
CA PHE A 79 14.15 -11.39 7.66
C PHE A 79 15.56 -11.83 8.02
N SER A 80 15.87 -13.11 7.84
CA SER A 80 17.17 -13.72 8.19
C SER A 80 18.20 -13.72 7.06
N GLY A 81 17.98 -12.90 6.03
CA GLY A 81 18.89 -12.71 4.89
C GLY A 81 18.65 -13.66 3.72
N TRP A 82 19.20 -13.29 2.57
CA TRP A 82 19.22 -14.14 1.38
C TRP A 82 20.30 -15.20 1.56
N LYS A 83 19.93 -16.39 2.06
CA LYS A 83 20.85 -17.53 2.05
C LYS A 83 21.17 -17.85 0.59
N LYS A 84 22.35 -17.43 0.13
CA LYS A 84 22.93 -17.83 -1.13
C LYS A 84 23.45 -19.25 -0.91
N ASN A 85 22.72 -20.24 -1.43
CA ASN A 85 23.26 -21.58 -1.51
C ASN A 85 24.39 -21.53 -2.56
N THR A 86 25.62 -21.75 -2.10
CA THR A 86 26.79 -21.98 -2.96
C THR A 86 26.62 -23.29 -3.71
#